data_AF-A0A956RN65-F1
#
_entry.id   AF-A0A956RN65-F1
#
_cell.length_a   1.000
_cell.length_b   1.000
_cell.length_c   1.000
_cell.angle_alpha   90.00
_cell.angle_beta   90.00
_cell.angle_gamma   90.00
#
_symmetry.space_group_name_H-M   'P 1'
#
loop_
_entity.id
_entity.type
_entity.pdbx_description
1 polymer ?
#
loop_
_entity_poly.entity_id
_entity_poly.type
_entity_poly.pdbx_seq_one_letter_code
_entity_poly.pdbx_strand_id
1 'polypeptide(L)' 'MGRVNSAAMSRAEYVTMDFFRFDSDGKIVEHWDSIQEVPKQTKSGNPMY' A
#
# COMPACT_ATOMS: atom_id res chain seq x y z
N MET A 1 -31.08 19.31 -15.59
CA MET A 1 -29.97 18.55 -16.19
C MET A 1 -28.66 19.11 -15.62
N GLY A 2 -28.35 18.77 -14.37
CA GLY A 2 -27.15 19.24 -13.68
C GLY A 2 -25.97 18.33 -14.02
N ARG A 3 -24.86 18.92 -14.46
CA ARG A 3 -23.63 18.21 -14.83
C ARG A 3 -23.13 17.41 -13.63
N VAL A 4 -22.99 16.10 -13.82
CA VAL A 4 -22.18 15.26 -12.93
C VAL A 4 -20.72 15.66 -13.11
N ASN A 5 -20.13 16.27 -12.09
CA ASN A 5 -18.69 16.45 -12.02
C ASN A 5 -18.09 15.04 -11.90
N SER A 6 -17.46 14.55 -12.97
CA SER A 6 -16.61 13.37 -12.90
C SER A 6 -15.37 13.75 -12.09
N ALA A 7 -15.48 13.70 -10.77
CA ALA A 7 -14.30 13.67 -9.91
C ALA A 7 -13.49 12.46 -10.39
N ALA A 8 -12.31 12.74 -10.95
CA ALA A 8 -11.36 11.71 -11.33
C ALA A 8 -11.21 10.77 -10.14
N MET A 9 -11.56 9.49 -10.32
CA MET A 9 -11.29 8.47 -9.32
C MET A 9 -9.78 8.39 -9.16
N SER A 10 -9.22 9.13 -8.21
CA SER A 10 -7.81 9.03 -7.86
C SER A 10 -7.59 7.61 -7.38
N ARG A 11 -6.80 6.84 -8.13
CA ARG A 11 -6.43 5.49 -7.72
C ARG A 11 -5.64 5.60 -6.42
N ALA A 12 -6.12 4.96 -5.36
CA ALA A 12 -5.41 4.92 -4.10
C ALA A 12 -4.07 4.19 -4.28
N GLU A 13 -3.02 4.78 -3.75
CA GLU A 13 -1.67 4.21 -3.72
C GLU A 13 -1.43 3.61 -2.35
N TYR A 14 -0.77 2.46 -2.30
CA TYR A 14 -0.48 1.74 -1.06
C TYR A 14 1.01 1.40 -1.02
N VAL A 15 1.58 1.50 0.17
CA VAL A 15 2.88 0.92 0.50
C VAL A 15 2.62 -0.36 1.27
N THR A 16 3.29 -1.43 0.86
CA THR A 16 3.20 -2.74 1.48
C THR A 16 4.58 -3.20 1.89
N MET A 17 4.64 -3.92 3.01
CA MET A 17 5.81 -4.61 3.49
C MET A 17 5.44 -6.07 3.71
N ASP A 18 6.21 -6.98 3.12
CA ASP A 18 6.01 -8.42 3.26
C ASP A 18 7.11 -9.04 4.14
N PHE A 19 6.69 -9.91 5.06
CA PHE A 19 7.58 -10.77 5.82
C PHE A 19 7.31 -12.23 5.45
N PHE A 20 8.38 -12.94 5.10
CA PHE A 20 8.33 -14.36 4.79
C PHE A 20 9.22 -15.15 5.74
N ARG A 21 8.70 -16.25 6.29
CA ARG A 21 9.54 -17.28 6.92
C ARG A 21 9.70 -18.44 5.96
N PHE A 22 10.95 -18.88 5.81
CA PHE A 22 11.31 -20.02 4.99
C PHE A 22 11.61 -21.25 5.87
N ASP A 23 11.32 -22.44 5.35
CA ASP A 23 11.82 -23.69 5.93
C ASP A 23 13.26 -24.01 5.46
N SER A 24 13.77 -25.18 5.86
CA SER A 24 15.11 -25.64 5.48
C SER A 24 15.27 -25.90 3.99
N ASP A 25 14.17 -26.14 3.26
CA ASP A 25 14.15 -26.40 1.83
C ASP A 25 13.93 -25.11 1.01
N GLY A 26 13.93 -23.95 1.68
CA GLY A 26 13.73 -22.64 1.07
C GLY A 26 12.30 -22.39 0.62
N LYS A 27 11.30 -23.12 1.14
CA LYS A 27 9.89 -22.87 0.86
C LYS A 27 9.31 -21.87 1.83
N ILE A 28 8.42 -21.00 1.35
CA ILE A 28 7.66 -20.09 2.20
C ILE A 28 6.65 -20.90 3.00
N VAL A 29 6.75 -20.83 4.32
CA VAL A 29 5.87 -21.55 5.25
C VAL A 29 5.06 -20.61 6.15
N GLU A 30 5.30 -19.31 6.04
CA GLU A 30 4.55 -18.25 6.71
C GLU A 30 4.72 -16.94 5.96
N HIS A 31 3.65 -16.16 5.87
CA HIS A 31 3.58 -14.86 5.22
C HIS A 31 2.77 -13.90 6.10
N TRP A 32 3.37 -12.75 6.38
CA TRP A 32 2.70 -11.62 7.03
C TRP A 32 2.84 -10.39 6.15
N ASP A 33 1.76 -9.62 6.03
CA ASP A 33 1.78 -8.33 5.36
C ASP A 33 1.45 -7.18 6.33
N SER A 34 1.97 -6.01 5.98
CA SER A 34 1.47 -4.73 6.47
C SER A 34 1.18 -3.86 5.26
N ILE A 35 -0.03 -3.31 5.19
CA ILE A 35 -0.51 -2.52 4.05
C ILE A 35 -1.01 -1.18 4.58
N GLN A 36 -0.50 -0.09 4.00
CA GLN A 36 -0.89 1.27 4.37
C GLN A 36 -1.14 2.12 3.11
N GLU A 37 -2.27 2.81 3.08
CA GLU A 37 -2.54 3.82 2.05
C GLU A 37 -1.55 4.98 2.18
N VAL A 38 -0.98 5.42 1.06
CA VAL A 38 -0.10 6.57 1.02
C VAL A 38 -0.93 7.82 1.34
N PRO A 39 -0.67 8.51 2.48
CA PRO A 39 -1.41 9.71 2.79
C PRO A 39 -1.00 10.83 1.81
N LYS A 40 -1.95 11.72 1.49
CA LYS A 40 -1.68 12.88 0.63
C LYS A 40 -0.51 13.76 1.13
N GLN A 41 -0.30 13.79 2.44
CA GLN A 41 0.82 14.48 3.09
C GLN A 41 1.33 13.64 4.27
N THR A 42 2.64 13.45 4.35
CA THR A 42 3.26 12.76 5.48
C THR A 42 3.56 13.75 6.61
N LYS A 43 3.46 13.31 7.86
CA LYS A 43 3.82 14.15 9.01
C LYS A 43 5.32 14.43 9.09
N SER A 44 6.15 13.52 8.58
CA SER A 44 7.61 13.64 8.57
C SER A 44 8.12 14.63 7.51
N GLY A 45 7.31 14.95 6.50
CA GLY A 45 7.72 15.74 5.34
C GLY A 45 8.49 14.94 4.27
N ASN A 46 8.75 13.65 4.49
CA ASN A 46 9.43 12.77 3.53
C ASN A 46 8.43 11.84 2.84
N PRO A 47 8.72 11.35 1.62
CA PRO A 47 7.94 10.29 0.98
C PRO A 47 7.94 8.99 1.81
N MET A 48 6.98 8.10 1.54
CA MET A 48 6.91 6.77 2.18
C MET A 48 7.95 5.77 1.62
N TYR A 49 8.63 6.10 0.51
CA TYR A 49 9.64 5.29 -0.19
C TYR A 49 10.73 6.16 -0.84
#